data_AF-A0A537M2Q6-F1
#
_entry.id   AF-A0A537M2Q6-F1
#
_cell.length_a   1.000
_cell.length_b   1.000
_cell.length_c   1.000
_cell.angle_alpha   90.00
_cell.angle_beta   90.00
_cell.angle_gamma   90.00
#
_symmetry.space_group_name_H-M   'P 1'
#
loop_
_entity.id
_entity.type
_entity.pdbx_description
1 polymer ?
#
loop_
_entity_poly.entity_id
_entity_poly.type
_entity_poly.pdbx_seq_one_letter_code
_entity_poly.pdbx_strand_id
1 'polypeptide(L)'
;MNLFARKTVVADEDMAPEHRLHRSLGWPHLIALGVGAIVGTGILTLTGVGAAKAGPAVILSFAIAGLICACAALAYAEMATM
;
A
#
# COMPACT_ATOMS: atom_id res chain seq x y z
N MET A 1 -24.78 21.07 0.29
CA MET A 1 -23.50 20.35 0.07
C MET A 1 -23.87 18.91 -0.24
N ASN A 2 -23.63 18.44 -1.47
CA ASN A 2 -24.10 17.13 -1.92
C ASN A 2 -23.34 16.01 -1.18
N LEU A 3 -24.06 15.23 -0.37
CA LEU A 3 -23.50 14.18 0.49
C LEU A 3 -22.92 12.99 -0.29
N PHE A 4 -23.25 12.86 -1.58
CA PHE A 4 -22.88 11.72 -2.43
C PHE A 4 -22.20 12.12 -3.75
N ALA A 5 -21.63 13.32 -3.85
CA ALA A 5 -20.87 13.71 -5.03
C ALA A 5 -19.60 12.84 -5.16
N ARG A 6 -19.50 12.03 -6.21
CA ARG A 6 -18.31 11.25 -6.55
C ARG A 6 -17.43 12.05 -7.52
N LYS A 7 -16.12 12.04 -7.29
CA LYS A 7 -15.14 12.58 -8.25
C LYS A 7 -15.04 11.62 -9.44
N THR A 8 -15.12 12.15 -10.65
CA THR A 8 -14.90 11.37 -11.88
C THR A 8 -13.42 11.01 -11.99
N VAL A 9 -13.14 9.78 -12.44
CA VAL A 9 -11.79 9.36 -12.80
C VAL A 9 -11.46 10.02 -14.14
N VAL A 10 -10.41 10.85 -14.16
CA VAL A 10 -9.92 11.53 -15.36
C VAL A 10 -8.72 10.73 -15.85
N ALA A 11 -8.75 10.25 -17.09
CA ALA A 11 -7.63 9.53 -17.67
C ALA A 11 -6.45 10.50 -17.88
N ASP A 12 -5.23 9.97 -17.86
CA ASP A 12 -4.02 10.76 -18.13
C ASP A 12 -4.11 11.51 -19.48
N GLU A 13 -4.77 10.91 -20.46
CA GLU A 13 -5.03 11.46 -21.80
C GLU A 13 -5.95 12.69 -21.81
N ASP A 14 -6.77 12.87 -20.77
CA ASP A 14 -7.66 14.02 -20.59
C ASP A 14 -7.03 15.12 -19.73
N MET A 15 -5.85 14.88 -19.14
CA MET A 15 -5.14 15.88 -18.36
C MET A 15 -4.42 16.89 -19.25
N ALA A 16 -4.41 18.15 -18.83
CA ALA A 16 -3.67 19.23 -19.48
C ALA A 16 -2.17 18.87 -19.57
N PRO A 17 -1.46 19.24 -20.65
CA PRO A 17 -0.08 18.81 -20.91
C PRO A 17 0.90 19.20 -19.81
N GLU A 18 0.64 20.30 -19.09
CA GLU A 18 1.45 20.74 -17.94
C GLU A 18 1.33 19.82 -16.70
N HIS A 19 0.29 18.97 -16.65
CA HIS A 19 0.01 18.06 -15.54
C HIS A 19 0.44 16.60 -15.82
N ARG A 20 0.95 16.29 -17.03
CA ARG A 20 1.39 14.93 -17.37
C ARG A 20 2.85 14.72 -16.95
N LEU A 21 3.08 13.66 -16.17
CA LEU A 21 4.42 13.23 -15.78
C LEU A 21 5.02 12.27 -16.82
N HIS A 22 6.34 12.37 -17.02
CA HIS A 22 7.05 11.38 -17.83
C HIS A 22 7.13 10.03 -17.09
N ARG A 23 6.62 8.96 -17.71
CA ARG A 23 6.71 7.58 -17.20
C ARG A 23 8.15 7.06 -17.28
N SER A 24 8.95 7.31 -16.24
CA SER A 24 10.33 6.81 -16.11
C SER A 24 10.47 5.61 -15.16
N LEU A 25 9.42 5.30 -14.39
CA LEU A 25 9.48 4.32 -13.31
C LEU A 25 9.07 2.92 -13.82
N GLY A 26 10.05 2.01 -13.88
CA GLY A 26 9.81 0.60 -14.22
C GLY A 26 9.41 -0.26 -13.02
N TRP A 27 9.02 -1.50 -13.27
CA TRP A 27 8.64 -2.47 -12.23
C TRP A 27 9.63 -2.63 -11.06
N PRO A 28 10.96 -2.74 -11.26
CA PRO A 28 11.88 -2.88 -10.11
C PRO A 28 11.91 -1.63 -9.22
N HIS A 29 11.72 -0.44 -9.79
CA HIS A 29 11.65 0.80 -9.02
C HIS A 29 10.36 0.89 -8.20
N LEU A 30 9.24 0.39 -8.74
CA LEU A 30 7.97 0.32 -8.03
C LEU A 30 8.04 -0.66 -6.84
N ILE A 31 8.69 -1.81 -7.01
CA ILE A 31 8.93 -2.75 -5.89
C ILE A 31 9.80 -2.10 -4.82
N ALA A 32 10.90 -1.45 -5.21
CA ALA A 32 11.77 -0.74 -4.26
C ALA A 32 11.01 0.37 -3.50
N LEU A 33 10.17 1.13 -4.19
CA LEU A 33 9.31 2.15 -3.60
C LEU A 33 8.33 1.54 -2.58
N GLY A 34 7.67 0.45 -2.93
CA GLY A 34 6.74 -0.25 -2.03
C GLY A 34 7.43 -0.80 -0.78
N VAL A 35 8.57 -1.48 -0.94
CA VAL A 35 9.35 -2.02 0.19
C VAL A 35 9.83 -0.88 1.10
N GLY A 36 10.35 0.20 0.52
CA GLY A 36 10.78 1.38 1.28
C GLY A 36 9.64 2.08 2.03
N ALA A 37 8.43 2.07 1.49
CA ALA A 37 7.26 2.65 2.14
C ALA A 37 6.71 1.78 3.30
N ILE A 38 6.86 0.44 3.20
CA ILE A 38 6.32 -0.50 4.20
C ILE A 38 7.30 -0.73 5.34
N VAL A 39 8.60 -0.85 5.05
CA VAL A 39 9.63 -1.16 6.05
C VAL A 39 10.00 0.11 6.82
N GLY A 40 9.54 0.21 8.07
CA GLY A 40 9.81 1.36 8.93
C GLY A 40 9.88 1.02 10.41
N THR A 41 9.58 1.99 11.27
CA THR A 41 9.64 1.84 12.73
C THR A 41 8.72 0.75 13.27
N GLY A 42 7.62 0.44 12.55
CA GLY A 42 6.65 -0.58 12.93
C GLY A 42 7.29 -1.93 13.19
N ILE A 43 8.04 -2.50 12.23
CA ILE A 43 8.65 -3.82 12.41
C ILE A 43 9.77 -3.82 13.47
N LEU A 44 10.47 -2.70 13.65
CA LEU A 44 11.57 -2.60 14.60
C LEU A 44 11.11 -2.41 16.05
N THR A 45 9.98 -1.72 16.26
CA THR A 45 9.48 -1.37 17.61
C THR A 45 8.29 -2.22 18.03
N LEU A 46 7.31 -2.44 17.14
CA LEU A 46 6.08 -3.16 17.47
C LEU A 46 6.31 -4.66 17.60
N THR A 47 7.34 -5.21 16.96
CA THR A 47 7.69 -6.63 17.15
C THR A 47 8.07 -6.92 18.60
N GLY A 48 8.80 -6.02 19.27
CA GLY A 48 9.14 -6.17 20.70
C GLY A 48 7.91 -6.10 21.60
N VAL A 49 7.00 -5.14 21.35
CA VAL A 49 5.74 -5.02 22.09
C VAL A 49 4.84 -6.24 21.83
N GLY A 50 4.78 -6.71 20.59
CA GLY A 50 4.05 -7.91 20.19
C GLY A 50 4.60 -9.16 20.85
N ALA A 51 5.92 -9.31 20.89
CA ALA A 51 6.59 -10.43 21.57
C ALA A 51 6.36 -10.40 23.08
N ALA A 52 6.34 -9.22 23.71
CA ALA A 52 6.01 -9.10 25.14
C ALA A 52 4.56 -9.52 25.44
N LYS A 53 3.62 -9.31 24.51
CA LYS A 53 2.20 -9.67 24.70
C LYS A 53 1.88 -11.10 24.29
N ALA A 54 2.35 -11.54 23.14
CA ALA A 54 2.02 -12.83 22.53
C ALA A 54 3.10 -13.90 22.76
N GLY A 55 4.28 -13.52 23.27
CA GLY A 55 5.40 -14.43 23.47
C GLY A 55 5.85 -15.09 22.16
N PRO A 56 6.17 -16.40 22.18
CA PRO A 56 6.57 -17.14 20.98
C PRO A 56 5.50 -17.16 19.87
N ALA A 57 4.23 -16.96 20.23
CA ALA A 57 3.11 -16.97 19.28
C ALA A 57 2.99 -15.68 18.45
N VAL A 58 3.86 -14.68 18.66
CA VAL A 58 3.87 -13.43 17.88
C VAL A 58 4.04 -13.68 16.38
N ILE A 59 4.79 -14.71 15.99
CA ILE A 59 4.98 -15.11 14.59
C ILE A 59 3.63 -15.49 13.94
N LEU A 60 2.78 -16.19 14.69
CA LEU A 60 1.45 -16.59 14.21
C LEU A 60 0.54 -15.36 14.02
N SER A 61 0.67 -14.38 14.92
CA SER A 61 -0.05 -13.10 14.81
C SER A 61 0.37 -12.32 13.56
N PHE A 62 1.68 -12.24 13.29
CA PHE A 62 2.19 -11.61 12.07
C PHE A 62 1.81 -12.36 10.80
N ALA A 63 1.75 -13.69 10.81
CA ALA A 63 1.33 -14.48 9.67
C ALA A 63 -0.14 -14.19 9.29
N ILE A 64 -1.03 -14.16 10.28
CA ILE A 64 -2.45 -13.84 10.06
C ILE A 64 -2.60 -12.39 9.58
N ALA A 65 -1.91 -11.44 10.21
CA ALA A 65 -1.92 -10.04 9.77
C ALA A 65 -1.40 -9.90 8.33
N GLY A 66 -0.33 -10.60 7.97
CA GLY A 66 0.23 -10.63 6.62
C GLY A 66 -0.76 -11.16 5.59
N LEU A 67 -1.52 -12.21 5.92
CA LEU A 67 -2.55 -12.74 5.04
C LEU A 67 -3.67 -11.71 4.76
N ILE A 68 -4.12 -11.01 5.80
CA ILE A 68 -5.14 -9.94 5.67
C ILE A 68 -4.59 -8.80 4.81
N CYS A 69 -3.34 -8.38 5.04
CA CYS A 69 -2.68 -7.37 4.22
C CYS A 69 -2.57 -7.80 2.75
N ALA A 70 -2.32 -9.08 2.46
CA ALA A 70 -2.25 -9.59 1.10
C ALA A 70 -3.61 -9.48 0.37
N CYS A 71 -4.71 -9.81 1.05
CA CYS A 71 -6.05 -9.61 0.50
C CYS A 71 -6.34 -8.13 0.19
N ALA A 72 -5.96 -7.23 1.09
CA ALA A 72 -6.10 -5.78 0.86
C ALA A 72 -5.22 -5.29 -0.30
N ALA A 73 -3.99 -5.78 -0.40
CA ALA A 73 -3.06 -5.43 -1.48
C ALA A 73 -3.61 -5.83 -2.85
N LEU A 74 -4.30 -6.98 -2.95
CA LEU A 74 -4.94 -7.38 -4.20
C LEU A 74 -6.05 -6.41 -4.63
N ALA A 75 -6.89 -5.96 -3.68
CA ALA A 75 -7.91 -4.96 -3.96
C ALA A 75 -7.31 -3.61 -4.39
N TYR A 76 -6.18 -3.19 -3.78
CA TYR A 76 -5.45 -2.01 -4.23
C TYR A 76 -4.82 -2.19 -5.62
N ALA A 77 -4.35 -3.39 -5.95
CA ALA A 77 -3.80 -3.68 -7.28
C ALA A 77 -4.85 -3.55 -8.38
N GLU A 78 -6.07 -4.05 -8.15
CA GLU A 78 -7.22 -3.85 -9.05
C GLU A 78 -7.53 -2.36 -9.23
N MET A 79 -7.59 -1.59 -8.15
CA MET A 79 -7.84 -0.14 -8.21
C MET A 79 -6.72 0.64 -8.90
N ALA A 80 -5.47 0.18 -8.84
CA ALA A 80 -4.34 0.81 -9.51
C ALA A 80 -4.29 0.50 -11.02
N THR A 81 -5.03 -0.52 -11.48
CA THR A 81 -5.06 -0.93 -12.89
C THR A 81 -6.25 -0.34 -13.66
N MET A 82 -7.26 0.19 -12.95
CA MET A 82 -8.37 0.98 -13.52
C MET A 82 -7.94 2.41 -13.88
#